data_AF-A0A5R2N7G1-F1
#
_entry.id   AF-A0A5R2N7G1-F1
#
_cell.length_a   1.000
_cell.length_b   1.000
_cell.length_c   1.000
_cell.angle_alpha   90.00
_cell.angle_beta   90.00
_cell.angle_gamma   90.00
#
_symmetry.space_group_name_H-M   'P 1'
#
loop_
_entity.id
_entity.type
_entity.pdbx_description
1 polymer ?
#
loop_
_entity_poly.entity_id
_entity_poly.type
_entity_poly.pdbx_seq_one_letter_code
_entity_poly.pdbx_strand_id
1 'polypeptide(L)'
;ENYDFGRLIWLGAFGALIGAGLLRSAPLGVMARNLGAWAAIVLALIAGYQYRYELQDVASRVTAGLVPGSPLALGVEDGHATVTLDKADNGHFEARILVNGNPVRAVVDTGATSTVLTSEDAQAAGFNPAALNYTIPVSTAN
;
A
#
# COMPACT_ATOMS: atom_id res chain seq x y z
N GLU A 1 32.88 42.36 -21.16
CA GLU A 1 32.21 43.03 -20.03
C GLU A 1 31.04 43.96 -20.42
N ASN A 2 31.10 44.73 -21.51
CA ASN A 2 29.96 45.57 -21.94
C ASN A 2 28.71 44.81 -22.44
N TYR A 3 28.86 43.60 -22.97
CA TYR A 3 27.75 42.82 -23.53
C TYR A 3 26.81 42.25 -22.45
N ASP A 4 27.33 41.91 -21.27
CA ASP A 4 26.53 41.38 -20.17
C ASP A 4 25.70 42.47 -19.49
N PHE A 5 26.27 43.68 -19.33
CA PHE A 5 25.56 44.83 -18.77
C PHE A 5 24.42 45.30 -19.69
N GLY A 6 24.68 45.38 -21.01
CA GLY A 6 23.64 45.69 -21.98
C GLY A 6 22.53 44.64 -22.04
N ARG A 7 22.88 43.36 -21.89
CA ARG A 7 21.91 42.24 -21.84
C ARG A 7 21.07 42.27 -20.56
N LEU A 8 21.65 42.62 -19.40
CA LEU A 8 20.93 42.77 -18.14
C LEU A 8 19.91 43.91 -18.19
N ILE A 9 20.30 45.06 -18.77
CA ILE A 9 19.37 46.19 -18.95
C ILE A 9 18.23 45.80 -19.90
N TRP A 10 18.54 45.11 -21.00
CA TRP A 10 17.51 44.63 -21.94
C TRP A 10 16.57 43.61 -21.31
N LEU A 11 17.08 42.63 -20.56
CA LEU A 11 16.28 41.65 -19.85
C LEU A 11 15.43 42.29 -18.75
N GLY A 12 15.97 43.27 -18.03
CA GLY A 12 15.24 44.04 -17.03
C GLY A 12 14.12 44.88 -17.65
N ALA A 13 14.39 45.59 -18.74
CA ALA A 13 13.40 46.37 -19.46
C ALA A 13 12.30 45.49 -20.08
N PHE A 14 12.67 44.34 -20.65
CA PHE A 14 11.73 43.37 -21.21
C PHE A 14 10.87 42.71 -20.13
N GLY A 15 11.47 42.33 -19.00
CA GLY A 15 10.75 41.83 -17.82
C GLY A 15 9.80 42.87 -17.22
N ALA A 16 10.21 44.13 -17.16
CA ALA A 16 9.36 45.23 -16.70
C ALA A 16 8.19 45.51 -17.66
N LEU A 17 8.39 45.41 -18.98
CA LEU A 17 7.34 45.56 -19.98
C LEU A 17 6.28 44.45 -19.88
N ILE A 18 6.73 43.20 -19.74
CA ILE A 18 5.84 42.05 -19.53
C ILE A 18 5.12 42.16 -18.17
N GLY A 19 5.84 42.53 -17.12
CA GLY A 19 5.28 42.77 -15.78
C GLY A 19 4.22 43.88 -15.78
N ALA A 20 4.47 44.99 -16.47
CA ALA A 20 3.52 46.09 -16.61
C ALA A 20 2.29 45.70 -17.44
N GLY A 21 2.45 44.85 -18.47
CA GLY A 21 1.33 44.28 -19.23
C GLY A 21 0.45 43.38 -18.37
N LEU A 22 1.05 42.51 -17.56
CA LEU A 22 0.33 41.61 -16.64
C LEU A 22 -0.39 42.36 -15.51
N LEU A 23 0.21 43.44 -15.00
CA LEU A 23 -0.38 44.30 -13.96
C LEU A 23 -1.54 45.17 -14.48
N ARG A 24 -1.59 45.45 -15.79
CA ARG A 24 -2.64 46.27 -16.41
C ARG A 24 -3.87 45.48 -16.87
N SER A 25 -3.74 44.16 -17.09
CA SER A 25 -4.78 43.36 -17.75
C SER A 25 -5.54 42.36 -16.87
N ALA A 26 -5.14 42.14 -15.61
CA ALA A 26 -5.83 41.23 -14.72
C ALA A 26 -6.35 41.98 -13.48
N PRO A 27 -7.66 41.95 -13.17
CA PRO A 27 -8.13 42.48 -11.90
C PRO A 27 -7.41 41.72 -10.77
N LEU A 28 -6.91 42.44 -9.77
CA LEU A 28 -6.10 41.88 -8.67
C LEU A 28 -6.74 40.63 -8.03
N GLY A 29 -8.07 40.56 -8.01
CA GLY A 29 -8.82 39.38 -7.54
C GLY A 29 -8.60 38.11 -8.38
N VAL A 30 -8.40 38.22 -9.69
CA VAL A 30 -8.11 37.07 -10.57
C VAL A 30 -6.68 36.57 -10.37
N MET A 31 -5.71 37.47 -10.19
CA MET A 31 -4.33 37.08 -9.86
C MET A 31 -4.25 36.41 -8.49
N ALA A 32 -4.93 36.97 -7.48
CA ALA A 32 -5.02 36.36 -6.15
C ALA A 32 -5.70 34.99 -6.18
N ARG A 33 -6.79 34.83 -6.96
CA ARG A 33 -7.47 33.53 -7.12
C ARG A 33 -6.56 32.48 -7.77
N ASN A 34 -5.82 32.86 -8.81
CA ASN A 34 -4.89 31.94 -9.47
C ASN A 34 -3.73 31.54 -8.57
N LEU A 35 -3.14 32.49 -7.82
CA LEU A 35 -2.12 32.19 -6.82
C LEU A 35 -2.65 31.27 -5.72
N GLY A 36 -3.87 31.52 -5.24
CA GLY A 36 -4.55 30.64 -4.28
C GLY A 36 -4.80 29.23 -4.82
N ALA A 37 -5.24 29.11 -6.07
CA ALA A 37 -5.45 27.82 -6.72
C ALA A 37 -4.13 27.03 -6.87
N TRP A 38 -3.05 27.67 -7.29
CA TRP A 38 -1.73 27.02 -7.37
C TRP A 38 -1.19 26.65 -6.00
N ALA A 39 -1.33 27.51 -5.00
CA ALA A 39 -0.97 27.19 -3.62
C ALA A 39 -1.76 25.98 -3.10
N ALA A 40 -3.06 25.92 -3.38
CA ALA A 40 -3.90 24.78 -3.01
C ALA A 40 -3.46 23.49 -3.72
N ILE A 41 -3.12 23.55 -5.02
CA ILE A 41 -2.59 22.38 -5.76
C ILE A 41 -1.27 21.92 -5.15
N VAL A 42 -0.34 22.82 -4.87
CA VAL A 42 0.95 22.47 -4.23
C VAL A 42 0.73 21.85 -2.87
N LEU A 43 -0.15 22.42 -2.03
CA LEU A 43 -0.49 21.86 -0.74
C LEU A 43 -1.14 20.47 -0.86
N ALA A 44 -2.03 20.27 -1.84
CA ALA A 44 -2.63 18.97 -2.11
C ALA A 44 -1.60 17.94 -2.57
N LEU A 45 -0.63 18.32 -3.40
CA LEU A 45 0.47 17.45 -3.83
C LEU A 45 1.41 17.12 -2.66
N ILE A 46 1.73 18.09 -1.81
CA ILE A 46 2.54 17.86 -0.60
C ILE A 46 1.80 16.90 0.32
N ALA A 47 0.52 17.15 0.62
CA ALA A 47 -0.30 16.26 1.42
C ALA A 47 -0.35 14.85 0.81
N GLY A 48 -0.66 14.72 -0.49
CA GLY A 48 -0.66 13.43 -1.18
C GLY A 48 0.68 12.72 -1.14
N TYR A 49 1.81 13.44 -1.22
CA TYR A 49 3.14 12.87 -1.12
C TYR A 49 3.50 12.45 0.32
N GLN A 50 3.10 13.24 1.32
CA GLN A 50 3.30 12.92 2.74
C GLN A 50 2.49 11.67 3.10
N TYR A 51 1.23 11.59 2.67
CA TYR A 51 0.33 10.47 2.92
C TYR A 51 0.42 9.34 1.87
N ARG A 52 1.48 9.31 1.06
CA ARG A 52 1.55 8.40 -0.10
C ARG A 52 1.49 6.93 0.32
N TYR A 53 2.05 6.59 1.47
CA TYR A 53 2.10 5.21 1.95
C TYR A 53 0.76 4.78 2.55
N GLU A 54 0.12 5.66 3.31
CA GLU A 54 -1.23 5.45 3.84
C GLU A 54 -2.26 5.33 2.71
N LEU A 55 -2.12 6.15 1.65
CA LEU A 55 -2.96 6.05 0.46
C LEU A 55 -2.75 4.72 -0.28
N GLN A 56 -1.52 4.20 -0.31
CA GLN A 56 -1.23 2.88 -0.88
C GLN A 56 -1.86 1.75 -0.05
N ASP A 57 -1.83 1.85 1.29
CA ASP A 57 -2.47 0.89 2.18
C ASP A 57 -4.00 0.91 2.09
N VAL A 58 -4.60 2.09 1.96
CA VAL A 58 -6.04 2.22 1.75
C VAL A 58 -6.42 1.63 0.39
N ALA A 59 -5.67 1.95 -0.67
CA ALA A 59 -5.89 1.39 -1.99
C ALA A 59 -5.74 -0.14 -1.99
N SER A 60 -4.70 -0.68 -1.33
CA SER A 60 -4.47 -2.11 -1.21
C SER A 60 -5.62 -2.81 -0.48
N ARG A 61 -6.13 -2.23 0.62
CA ARG A 61 -7.32 -2.73 1.36
C ARG A 61 -8.59 -2.72 0.53
N VAL A 62 -8.86 -1.63 -0.21
CA VAL A 62 -10.02 -1.54 -1.11
C VAL A 62 -9.94 -2.59 -2.22
N THR A 63 -8.75 -2.82 -2.78
CA THR A 63 -8.55 -3.87 -3.80
C THR A 63 -8.54 -5.28 -3.22
N ALA A 64 -8.03 -5.47 -2.00
CA ALA A 64 -8.02 -6.76 -1.30
C ALA A 64 -9.44 -7.18 -0.87
N GLY A 65 -10.33 -6.22 -0.57
CA GLY A 65 -11.76 -6.50 -0.38
C GLY A 65 -12.46 -7.10 -1.62
N LEU A 66 -11.85 -6.98 -2.81
CA LEU A 66 -12.35 -7.58 -4.05
C LEU A 66 -11.72 -8.95 -4.35
N VAL A 67 -10.62 -9.33 -3.68
CA VAL A 67 -9.93 -10.62 -3.85
C VAL A 67 -9.66 -11.26 -2.48
N PRO A 68 -10.54 -12.16 -2.00
CA PRO A 68 -10.38 -12.79 -0.70
C PRO A 68 -9.09 -13.63 -0.57
N GLY A 69 -8.21 -13.25 0.35
CA GLY A 69 -7.13 -14.12 0.87
C GLY A 69 -5.74 -13.95 0.28
N SER A 70 -5.33 -12.75 -0.16
CA SER A 70 -3.91 -12.48 -0.48
C SER A 70 -3.15 -12.02 0.77
N PRO A 71 -2.04 -12.67 1.16
CA PRO A 71 -1.16 -12.14 2.20
C PRO A 71 -0.59 -10.78 1.75
N LEU A 72 -0.85 -9.74 2.56
CA LEU A 72 -0.37 -8.38 2.32
C LEU A 72 1.07 -8.27 2.83
N ALA A 73 1.96 -7.86 1.92
CA ALA A 73 3.39 -7.62 2.11
C ALA A 73 4.27 -8.87 2.32
N LEU A 74 4.90 -9.32 1.22
CA LEU A 74 6.22 -9.95 1.27
C LEU A 74 7.25 -8.82 1.41
N GLY A 75 7.59 -8.49 2.65
CA GLY A 75 8.70 -7.57 2.94
C GLY A 75 10.01 -8.34 3.00
N VAL A 76 11.11 -7.69 2.62
CA VAL A 76 12.45 -8.16 2.99
C VAL A 76 12.95 -7.22 4.07
N GLU A 77 12.90 -7.69 5.32
CA GLU A 77 13.49 -6.99 6.47
C GLU A 77 14.76 -7.76 6.85
N ASP A 78 15.90 -7.08 6.91
CA ASP A 78 17.21 -7.67 7.21
C ASP A 78 17.60 -8.89 6.34
N GLY A 79 17.13 -8.95 5.10
CA GLY A 79 17.41 -10.06 4.17
C GLY A 79 16.58 -11.33 4.42
N HIS A 80 15.63 -11.28 5.36
CA HIS A 80 14.69 -12.36 5.64
C HIS A 80 13.33 -12.09 4.98
N ALA A 81 12.69 -13.13 4.47
CA ALA A 81 11.32 -13.05 3.96
C ALA A 81 10.37 -12.87 5.13
N THR A 82 9.78 -11.67 5.25
CA THR A 82 8.77 -11.35 6.26
C THR A 82 7.40 -11.44 5.64
N VAL A 83 6.47 -12.13 6.32
CA VAL A 83 5.06 -12.24 5.93
C VAL A 83 4.23 -11.56 6.99
N THR A 84 3.49 -10.52 6.60
CA THR A 84 2.51 -9.87 7.49
C THR A 84 1.12 -10.48 7.24
N LEU A 85 0.48 -10.91 8.33
CA LEU A 85 -0.89 -11.44 8.29
C LEU A 85 -1.82 -10.48 9.01
N ASP A 86 -2.83 -9.99 8.30
CA ASP A 86 -3.91 -9.24 8.92
C ASP A 86 -4.84 -10.19 9.69
N LYS A 87 -5.37 -9.69 10.80
CA LYS A 87 -6.40 -10.39 11.58
C LYS A 87 -7.69 -10.45 10.75
N ALA A 88 -8.23 -11.64 10.56
CA ALA A 88 -9.49 -11.83 9.85
C ALA A 88 -10.68 -11.31 10.68
N ASP A 89 -11.83 -11.13 10.02
CA ASP A 89 -13.05 -10.58 10.64
C ASP A 89 -13.57 -11.43 11.81
N ASN A 90 -13.29 -12.74 11.80
CA ASN A 90 -13.60 -13.68 12.88
C ASN A 90 -12.68 -13.53 14.11
N GLY A 91 -11.67 -12.68 14.02
CA GLY A 91 -10.73 -12.39 15.09
C GLY A 91 -9.53 -13.34 15.16
N HIS A 92 -9.38 -14.25 14.22
CA HIS A 92 -8.23 -15.15 14.12
C HIS A 92 -7.25 -14.69 13.03
N PHE A 93 -5.99 -15.09 13.13
CA PHE A 93 -5.03 -14.91 12.04
C PHE A 93 -5.14 -16.11 11.10
N GLU A 94 -5.35 -15.86 9.82
CA GLU A 94 -5.49 -16.90 8.80
C GLU A 94 -4.38 -16.75 7.75
N ALA A 95 -3.86 -17.89 7.28
CA ALA A 95 -2.86 -17.94 6.22
C ALA A 95 -3.24 -18.98 5.17
N ARG A 96 -2.96 -18.68 3.90
CA ARG A 96 -2.97 -19.69 2.84
C ARG A 96 -1.59 -20.32 2.76
N ILE A 97 -1.51 -21.61 3.09
CA ILE A 97 -0.27 -22.39 3.04
C ILE A 97 -0.36 -23.44 1.93
N LEU A 98 0.80 -23.99 1.54
CA LEU A 98 0.86 -25.15 0.67
C LEU A 98 1.26 -26.37 1.50
N VAL A 99 0.46 -27.43 1.44
CA VAL A 99 0.79 -28.73 2.02
C VAL A 99 0.89 -29.72 0.88
N ASN A 100 2.08 -30.29 0.67
CA ASN A 100 2.39 -31.14 -0.49
C ASN A 100 1.97 -30.51 -1.84
N GLY A 101 2.10 -29.18 -1.97
CA GLY A 101 1.72 -28.43 -3.17
C GLY A 101 0.22 -28.11 -3.30
N ASN A 102 -0.63 -28.55 -2.35
CA ASN A 102 -2.04 -28.23 -2.34
C ASN A 102 -2.33 -27.03 -1.42
N PRO A 103 -3.10 -26.02 -1.87
CA PRO A 103 -3.43 -24.86 -1.05
C PRO A 103 -4.42 -25.21 0.06
N VAL A 104 -4.05 -24.88 1.30
CA VAL A 104 -4.88 -25.08 2.50
C VAL A 104 -5.02 -23.73 3.23
N ARG A 105 -6.22 -23.41 3.70
CA ARG A 105 -6.46 -22.25 4.57
C ARG A 105 -6.28 -22.68 6.02
N ALA A 106 -5.23 -22.19 6.66
CA ALA A 106 -4.88 -22.52 8.03
C ALA A 106 -5.15 -21.33 8.96
N VAL A 107 -5.57 -21.64 10.19
CA VAL A 107 -5.64 -20.68 11.29
C VAL A 107 -4.34 -20.76 12.08
N VAL A 108 -3.76 -19.62 12.43
CA VAL A 108 -2.57 -19.55 13.28
C VAL A 108 -2.99 -19.69 14.75
N ASP A 109 -2.58 -20.80 15.37
CA ASP A 109 -2.80 -21.07 16.79
C ASP A 109 -1.45 -21.17 17.52
N THR A 110 -1.10 -20.14 18.29
CA THR A 110 0.15 -20.09 19.06
C THR A 110 0.18 -21.04 20.24
N GLY A 111 -0.97 -21.58 20.65
CA GLY A 111 -1.08 -22.57 21.73
C GLY A 111 -0.93 -24.01 21.26
N ALA A 112 -0.94 -24.25 19.95
CA ALA A 112 -0.81 -25.59 19.39
C ALA A 112 0.65 -26.07 19.36
N THR A 113 0.91 -27.25 19.93
CA THR A 113 2.22 -27.91 19.85
C THR A 113 2.47 -28.56 18.48
N SER A 114 1.42 -28.77 17.69
CA SER A 114 1.50 -29.47 16.41
C SER A 114 0.49 -28.91 15.42
N THR A 115 0.84 -28.98 14.14
CA THR A 115 -0.09 -28.65 13.05
C THR A 115 -1.10 -29.77 12.86
N VAL A 116 -2.37 -29.40 12.77
CA VAL A 116 -3.49 -30.32 12.61
C VAL A 116 -4.16 -30.01 11.29
N LEU A 117 -4.42 -31.05 10.49
CA LEU A 117 -5.22 -30.95 9.27
C LEU A 117 -6.56 -31.62 9.52
N THR A 118 -7.62 -31.04 8.93
CA THR A 118 -8.89 -31.75 8.81
C THR A 118 -8.70 -33.01 7.96
N SER A 119 -9.59 -33.99 8.10
CA SER A 119 -9.51 -35.22 7.31
C SER A 119 -9.61 -34.92 5.81
N GLU A 120 -10.43 -33.92 5.47
CA GLU A 120 -10.68 -33.44 4.13
C GLU A 120 -9.43 -32.76 3.55
N ASP A 121 -8.80 -31.85 4.30
CA ASP A 121 -7.58 -31.16 3.86
C ASP A 121 -6.39 -32.11 3.75
N ALA A 122 -6.29 -33.09 4.66
CA ALA A 122 -5.25 -34.12 4.59
C ALA A 122 -5.40 -34.98 3.32
N GLN A 123 -6.61 -35.41 2.99
CA GLN A 123 -6.87 -36.13 1.74
C GLN A 123 -6.57 -35.27 0.51
N ALA A 124 -7.01 -34.01 0.51
CA ALA A 124 -6.71 -33.07 -0.57
C ALA A 124 -5.20 -32.85 -0.74
N ALA A 125 -4.44 -32.86 0.35
CA ALA A 125 -2.98 -32.80 0.35
C ALA A 125 -2.28 -34.14 0.00
N GLY A 126 -3.04 -35.18 -0.37
CA GLY A 126 -2.53 -36.47 -0.82
C GLY A 126 -2.19 -37.46 0.30
N PHE A 127 -2.56 -37.19 1.55
CA PHE A 127 -2.47 -38.19 2.61
C PHE A 127 -3.55 -39.27 2.41
N ASN A 128 -3.27 -40.50 2.84
CA ASN A 128 -4.24 -41.60 2.86
C ASN A 128 -4.71 -41.86 4.30
N PRO A 129 -5.85 -41.31 4.75
CA PRO A 129 -6.36 -41.49 6.11
C PRO A 129 -6.52 -42.95 6.54
N ALA A 130 -6.88 -43.82 5.60
CA ALA A 130 -7.09 -45.24 5.90
C ALA A 130 -5.79 -45.99 6.23
N ALA A 131 -4.63 -45.42 5.87
CA ALA A 131 -3.31 -45.95 6.19
C ALA A 131 -2.68 -45.28 7.43
N LEU A 132 -3.33 -44.28 8.02
CA LEU A 132 -2.81 -43.54 9.17
C LEU A 132 -3.29 -44.14 10.49
N ASN A 133 -2.41 -44.12 11.49
CA ASN A 133 -2.74 -44.49 12.86
C ASN A 133 -2.98 -43.23 13.69
N TYR A 134 -4.22 -43.02 14.13
CA TYR A 134 -4.61 -41.88 14.99
C TYR A 134 -4.37 -42.23 16.46
N THR A 135 -3.13 -42.07 16.92
CA THR A 135 -2.71 -42.44 18.29
C THR A 135 -2.74 -41.29 19.28
N ILE A 136 -2.84 -40.04 18.80
CA ILE A 136 -2.85 -38.84 19.64
C ILE A 136 -4.25 -38.22 19.57
N PRO A 137 -4.98 -38.13 20.69
CA PRO A 137 -6.24 -37.40 20.73
C PRO A 137 -5.95 -35.90 20.63
N VAL A 138 -6.54 -35.27 19.62
CA VAL A 138 -6.45 -33.84 19.39
C VAL A 138 -7.86 -33.26 19.52
N SER A 139 -8.00 -32.24 20.37
CA SER A 139 -9.22 -31.45 20.50
C SER A 139 -8.88 -30.00 20.23
N THR A 140 -9.44 -29.46 19.15
CA THR A 140 -9.35 -28.04 18.80
C THR A 140 -10.69 -27.38 19.11
N ALA A 141 -10.72 -26.09 19.43
CA ALA A 141 -11.88 -25.38 19.96
C ALA A 141 -13.02 -25.06 18.95
N ASN A 142 -13.24 -25.90 17.93
CA ASN A 142 -14.27 -25.71 16.91
C ASN A 142 -15.55 -26.49 17.19
#